data_AF-A0A396CWF8-F1
#
_entry.id   AF-A0A396CWF8-F1
#
_cell.length_a   1.000
_cell.length_b   1.000
_cell.length_c   1.000
_cell.angle_alpha   90.00
_cell.angle_beta   90.00
_cell.angle_gamma   90.00
#
_symmetry.space_group_name_H-M   'P 1'
#
loop_
_entity.id
_entity.type
_entity.pdbx_description
1 polymer ?
#
loop_
_entity_poly.entity_id
_entity_poly.type
_entity_poly.pdbx_seq_one_letter_code
_entity_poly.pdbx_strand_id
1 'polypeptide(L)'
;MVLGLLEVGMVCPYCGAELADGARFCVGCGAALNGTQAMPVANPSVAPAPVGSPAPSKKPKKGVVIAIVCAAVIVVGGGGGLAYHLYQQHAQEQEQYESAHSKHALVVSVKAEGWDTDNGASRVLVRVKGKTVDGKKVDKVEYVASDGSGIKLIQGKYTLKAAGSPIAADGTIYQVPCTKAELTIDDVFAKGEKIDLGELAEQDSVLDFTPIDAAEVTDDEINDAVTLAMAYKGKDAPNVDALQHAATNRRDTAVAAKKAAEEEAARQAEEQRKAAARHIEAQTFSVDLPEYWDGRVTAKVNGDSIGLYSTAYPDKYIGSLTGYDHEVWGGGDIGGGCVKDINLGGGRYVEIWITRWSYDAAVAHLSKFSSSSTGCSDDAARETLDLQSLGAVSFDTIVSEMKAANAPESKTLFKADDIFAGALAPTVKPL
;
A
#
# COMPACT_ATOMS: atom_id res chain seq x y z
N MET A 1 -36.95 -27.64 26.13
CA MET A 1 -37.80 -28.64 25.45
C MET A 1 -38.75 -27.91 24.53
N VAL A 2 -38.44 -27.87 23.23
CA VAL A 2 -39.42 -28.02 22.15
C VAL A 2 -38.65 -28.70 21.02
N LEU A 3 -38.93 -29.99 20.82
CA LEU A 3 -38.58 -30.72 19.61
C LEU A 3 -39.38 -30.11 18.45
N GLY A 4 -38.70 -29.73 17.36
CA GLY A 4 -39.30 -29.45 16.07
C GLY A 4 -38.70 -30.39 15.04
N LEU A 5 -39.41 -31.49 14.75
CA LEU A 5 -39.17 -32.34 13.59
C LEU A 5 -39.34 -31.50 12.31
N LEU A 6 -38.30 -31.43 11.48
CA LEU A 6 -38.42 -30.95 10.10
C LEU A 6 -38.49 -32.18 9.18
N GLU A 7 -39.63 -32.28 8.51
CA GLU A 7 -40.00 -33.30 7.54
C GLU A 7 -39.00 -33.35 6.39
N VAL A 8 -38.47 -34.54 6.08
CA VAL A 8 -37.60 -34.78 4.93
C VAL A 8 -38.49 -35.07 3.73
N GLY A 9 -38.83 -34.05 2.95
CA GLY A 9 -39.50 -34.22 1.67
C GLY A 9 -38.61 -34.96 0.67
N MET A 10 -39.13 -36.00 0.00
CA MET A 10 -38.39 -36.73 -1.02
C MET A 10 -38.26 -35.90 -2.30
N VAL A 11 -37.06 -35.85 -2.85
CA VAL A 11 -36.76 -35.17 -4.12
C VAL A 11 -36.63 -36.20 -5.23
N CYS A 12 -37.16 -35.90 -6.43
CA CYS A 12 -37.07 -36.81 -7.57
C CYS A 12 -35.61 -37.04 -7.96
N PRO A 13 -35.12 -38.30 -7.98
CA PRO A 13 -33.71 -38.59 -8.27
C PRO A 13 -33.31 -38.33 -9.73
N TYR A 14 -34.29 -38.12 -10.62
CA TYR A 14 -34.04 -37.91 -12.05
C TYR A 14 -34.02 -36.44 -12.47
N CYS A 15 -34.78 -35.56 -11.80
CA CYS A 15 -34.86 -34.14 -12.21
C CYS A 15 -34.77 -33.13 -11.06
N GLY A 16 -34.77 -33.57 -9.80
CA GLY A 16 -34.62 -32.67 -8.66
C GLY A 16 -35.89 -31.94 -8.21
N ALA A 17 -37.06 -32.24 -8.78
CA ALA A 17 -38.32 -31.67 -8.31
C ALA A 17 -38.75 -32.26 -6.96
N GLU A 18 -39.27 -31.43 -6.05
CA GLU A 18 -39.89 -31.88 -4.80
C GLU A 18 -41.12 -32.74 -5.12
N LEU A 19 -41.23 -33.87 -4.43
CA LEU A 19 -42.33 -34.81 -4.60
C LEU A 19 -43.26 -34.73 -3.39
N ALA A 20 -44.56 -34.78 -3.66
CA ALA A 20 -45.54 -35.02 -2.61
C ALA A 20 -45.37 -36.43 -2.03
N ASP A 21 -45.59 -36.59 -0.73
CA ASP A 21 -45.48 -37.88 -0.05
C ASP A 21 -46.39 -38.93 -0.71
N GLY A 22 -45.79 -40.05 -1.12
CA GLY A 22 -46.49 -41.16 -1.80
C GLY A 22 -46.65 -41.02 -3.32
N ALA A 23 -46.00 -40.04 -3.97
CA ALA A 23 -46.07 -39.88 -5.43
C ALA A 23 -45.50 -41.09 -6.19
N ARG A 24 -46.31 -41.72 -7.05
CA ARG A 24 -45.91 -42.88 -7.87
C ARG A 24 -45.17 -42.51 -9.16
N PHE A 25 -45.35 -41.26 -9.61
CA PHE A 25 -44.67 -40.67 -10.76
C PHE A 25 -44.32 -39.20 -10.45
N CYS A 26 -43.21 -38.70 -10.99
CA CYS A 26 -42.82 -37.31 -10.84
C CYS A 26 -43.69 -36.40 -11.71
N VAL A 27 -44.31 -35.38 -11.11
CA VAL A 27 -45.13 -34.39 -11.84
C VAL A 27 -44.29 -33.44 -12.71
N GLY A 28 -42.99 -33.30 -12.43
CA GLY A 28 -42.09 -32.44 -13.20
C GLY A 28 -41.54 -33.09 -14.47
N CYS A 29 -41.20 -34.38 -14.44
CA CYS A 29 -40.58 -35.08 -15.58
C CYS A 29 -41.28 -36.37 -16.03
N GLY A 30 -42.29 -36.86 -15.30
CA GLY A 30 -43.06 -38.06 -15.63
C GLY A 30 -42.44 -39.40 -15.20
N ALA A 31 -41.26 -39.42 -14.57
CA ALA A 31 -40.58 -40.66 -14.18
C ALA A 31 -41.30 -41.41 -13.04
N ALA A 32 -41.42 -42.75 -13.12
CA ALA A 32 -42.03 -43.61 -12.10
C ALA A 32 -41.08 -43.86 -10.90
N LEU A 33 -41.60 -43.96 -9.67
CA LEU A 33 -40.78 -43.87 -8.44
C LEU A 33 -40.85 -45.04 -7.44
N ASN A 34 -41.50 -46.17 -7.75
CA ASN A 34 -41.51 -47.33 -6.85
C ASN A 34 -40.74 -48.51 -7.41
N GLY A 35 -39.81 -49.06 -6.61
CA GLY A 35 -39.08 -50.29 -6.90
C GLY A 35 -39.21 -51.33 -5.79
N THR A 36 -40.00 -52.37 -6.01
CA THR A 36 -39.85 -53.78 -5.55
C THR A 36 -41.04 -54.55 -6.16
N GLN A 37 -40.98 -55.75 -6.75
CA GLN A 37 -40.13 -56.93 -6.55
C GLN A 37 -40.43 -57.94 -7.69
N ALA A 38 -39.51 -58.89 -7.91
CA ALA A 38 -39.73 -60.29 -8.36
C ALA A 38 -40.21 -60.61 -9.81
N MET A 39 -39.42 -61.45 -10.51
CA MET A 39 -39.92 -62.42 -11.51
C MET A 39 -40.61 -63.61 -10.76
N PRO A 40 -41.22 -64.66 -11.38
CA PRO A 40 -41.50 -64.97 -12.80
C PRO A 40 -42.93 -65.61 -13.02
N VAL A 41 -43.13 -66.16 -14.24
CA VAL A 41 -44.04 -67.27 -14.66
C VAL A 41 -45.53 -66.96 -14.92
N ALA A 42 -45.96 -67.09 -16.19
CA ALA A 42 -46.82 -68.19 -16.67
C ALA A 42 -47.35 -67.92 -18.10
N ASN A 43 -46.94 -68.76 -19.04
CA ASN A 43 -47.73 -69.13 -20.22
C ASN A 43 -48.75 -70.20 -19.75
N PRO A 44 -49.92 -70.43 -20.40
CA PRO A 44 -49.92 -71.23 -21.65
C PRO A 44 -51.10 -70.98 -22.64
N SER A 45 -50.83 -71.32 -23.92
CA SER A 45 -51.62 -72.23 -24.78
C SER A 45 -53.00 -71.76 -25.33
N VAL A 46 -53.45 -71.96 -26.58
CA VAL A 46 -53.08 -72.73 -27.80
C VAL A 46 -54.08 -72.30 -28.90
N ALA A 47 -53.64 -71.99 -30.14
CA ALA A 47 -53.82 -72.72 -31.43
C ALA A 47 -55.28 -72.99 -31.91
N PRO A 48 -55.59 -73.24 -33.22
CA PRO A 48 -54.89 -74.16 -34.17
C PRO A 48 -54.63 -73.58 -35.59
N ALA A 49 -53.55 -73.97 -36.30
CA ALA A 49 -53.39 -75.06 -37.31
C ALA A 49 -54.10 -74.80 -38.68
N PRO A 50 -53.63 -75.34 -39.84
CA PRO A 50 -52.81 -76.55 -39.99
C PRO A 50 -51.68 -76.57 -41.04
N VAL A 51 -51.01 -77.72 -40.98
CA VAL A 51 -49.83 -78.31 -41.61
C VAL A 51 -49.96 -78.62 -43.12
N GLY A 52 -48.83 -78.74 -43.82
CA GLY A 52 -48.69 -79.74 -44.90
C GLY A 52 -47.66 -79.42 -46.00
N SER A 53 -46.42 -79.92 -45.86
CA SER A 53 -45.49 -80.12 -46.99
C SER A 53 -45.77 -81.46 -47.70
N PRO A 54 -45.20 -81.72 -48.90
CA PRO A 54 -44.34 -82.91 -49.00
C PRO A 54 -43.13 -82.81 -49.96
N ALA A 55 -42.16 -83.70 -49.72
CA ALA A 55 -40.87 -83.95 -50.39
C ALA A 55 -41.03 -84.86 -51.66
N PRO A 56 -40.01 -85.58 -52.20
CA PRO A 56 -38.56 -85.37 -52.39
C PRO A 56 -38.04 -85.68 -53.85
N SER A 57 -36.72 -85.52 -54.09
CA SER A 57 -35.80 -86.50 -54.73
C SER A 57 -35.08 -86.21 -56.08
N LYS A 58 -33.78 -86.55 -56.05
CA LYS A 58 -32.78 -86.98 -57.08
C LYS A 58 -32.06 -85.98 -58.02
N LYS A 59 -30.72 -86.13 -58.04
CA LYS A 59 -29.69 -85.56 -58.95
C LYS A 59 -29.80 -86.12 -60.40
N PRO A 60 -29.17 -85.51 -61.43
CA PRO A 60 -27.73 -85.74 -61.73
C PRO A 60 -26.90 -84.51 -62.26
N LYS A 61 -25.56 -84.55 -61.99
CA LYS A 61 -24.34 -84.10 -62.77
C LYS A 61 -24.43 -82.94 -63.80
N LYS A 62 -23.52 -81.95 -63.99
CA LYS A 62 -22.07 -81.68 -63.72
C LYS A 62 -21.73 -80.18 -63.98
N GLY A 63 -20.69 -79.64 -63.32
CA GLY A 63 -19.88 -78.45 -63.70
C GLY A 63 -20.40 -77.10 -63.19
N VAL A 64 -19.66 -76.19 -62.53
CA VAL A 64 -18.21 -75.94 -62.41
C VAL A 64 -17.93 -75.36 -61.02
N VAL A 65 -16.84 -75.83 -60.43
CA VAL A 65 -16.22 -75.37 -59.18
C VAL A 65 -15.54 -74.02 -59.46
N ILE A 66 -15.79 -73.00 -58.62
CA ILE A 66 -15.06 -71.74 -58.36
C ILE A 66 -16.11 -70.68 -57.99
N ALA A 67 -16.58 -70.66 -56.75
CA ALA A 67 -17.39 -69.57 -56.18
C ALA A 67 -17.37 -69.60 -54.65
N ILE A 68 -17.30 -70.79 -54.05
CA ILE A 68 -17.45 -70.97 -52.59
C ILE A 68 -16.15 -70.67 -51.81
N VAL A 69 -14.96 -70.90 -52.39
CA VAL A 69 -13.68 -70.60 -51.70
C VAL A 69 -13.36 -69.11 -51.69
N CYS A 70 -13.67 -68.37 -52.78
CA CYS A 70 -13.49 -66.91 -52.80
C CYS A 70 -14.50 -66.19 -51.89
N ALA A 71 -15.75 -66.66 -51.80
CA ALA A 71 -16.74 -66.08 -50.88
C ALA A 71 -16.36 -66.28 -49.41
N ALA A 72 -15.81 -67.45 -49.02
CA ALA A 72 -15.39 -67.70 -47.64
C ALA A 72 -14.17 -66.86 -47.21
N VAL A 73 -13.19 -66.63 -48.11
CA VAL A 73 -12.02 -65.81 -47.81
C VAL A 73 -12.36 -64.31 -47.74
N ILE A 74 -13.30 -63.82 -48.56
CA ILE A 74 -13.78 -62.43 -48.50
C ILE A 74 -14.60 -62.16 -47.23
N VAL A 75 -15.37 -63.14 -46.73
CA VAL A 75 -16.15 -62.99 -45.48
C VAL A 75 -15.23 -62.99 -44.25
N VAL A 76 -14.17 -63.80 -44.21
CA VAL A 76 -13.20 -63.83 -43.10
C VAL A 76 -12.24 -62.62 -43.15
N GLY A 77 -11.76 -62.23 -44.34
CA GLY A 77 -10.90 -61.04 -44.51
C GLY A 77 -11.65 -59.71 -44.35
N GLY A 78 -12.88 -59.62 -44.88
CA GLY A 78 -13.74 -58.44 -44.76
C GLY A 78 -14.33 -58.26 -43.36
N GLY A 79 -14.69 -59.36 -42.68
CA GLY A 79 -15.12 -59.34 -41.28
C GLY A 79 -13.97 -58.98 -40.32
N GLY A 80 -12.77 -59.50 -40.57
CA GLY A 80 -11.56 -59.14 -39.82
C GLY A 80 -11.15 -57.68 -40.00
N GLY A 81 -11.24 -57.13 -41.22
CA GLY A 81 -10.95 -55.72 -41.50
C GLY A 81 -11.94 -54.76 -40.83
N LEU A 82 -13.24 -55.07 -40.86
CA LEU A 82 -14.28 -54.30 -40.16
C LEU A 82 -14.11 -54.38 -38.64
N ALA A 83 -13.85 -55.57 -38.08
CA ALA A 83 -13.60 -55.72 -36.66
C ALA A 83 -12.32 -55.01 -36.20
N TYR A 84 -11.26 -55.06 -37.00
CA TYR A 84 -10.00 -54.35 -36.71
C TYR A 84 -10.17 -52.82 -36.82
N HIS A 85 -10.94 -52.33 -37.79
CA HIS A 85 -11.25 -50.90 -37.91
C HIS A 85 -12.13 -50.40 -36.76
N LEU A 86 -13.15 -51.16 -36.36
CA LEU A 86 -13.98 -50.83 -35.18
C LEU A 86 -13.17 -50.90 -33.89
N TYR A 87 -12.26 -51.86 -33.77
CA TYR A 87 -11.34 -51.96 -32.63
C TYR A 87 -10.37 -50.77 -32.59
N GLN A 88 -9.78 -50.37 -33.72
CA GLN A 88 -8.96 -49.17 -33.78
C GLN A 88 -9.76 -47.92 -33.45
N GLN A 89 -11.00 -47.81 -33.93
CA GLN A 89 -11.88 -46.68 -33.63
C GLN A 89 -12.18 -46.61 -32.13
N HIS A 90 -12.55 -47.72 -31.49
CA HIS A 90 -12.77 -47.75 -30.04
C HIS A 90 -11.49 -47.51 -29.23
N ALA A 91 -10.35 -48.02 -29.69
CA ALA A 91 -9.06 -47.75 -29.06
C ALA A 91 -8.72 -46.25 -29.13
N GLN A 92 -8.92 -45.61 -30.28
CA GLN A 92 -8.73 -44.17 -30.46
C GLN A 92 -9.72 -43.34 -29.63
N GLU A 93 -11.00 -43.71 -29.61
CA GLU A 93 -12.02 -43.05 -28.78
C GLU A 93 -11.68 -43.17 -27.28
N GLN A 94 -11.17 -44.33 -26.85
CA GLN A 94 -10.76 -44.56 -25.46
C GLN A 94 -9.49 -43.78 -25.11
N GLU A 95 -8.50 -43.73 -25.99
CA GLU A 95 -7.29 -42.92 -25.82
C GLU A 95 -7.62 -41.42 -25.77
N GLN A 96 -8.51 -40.94 -26.64
CA GLN A 96 -9.00 -39.55 -26.62
C GLN A 96 -9.77 -39.26 -25.34
N TYR A 97 -10.65 -40.17 -24.89
CA TYR A 97 -11.37 -40.02 -23.64
C TYR A 97 -10.42 -39.97 -22.45
N GLU A 98 -9.46 -40.89 -22.38
CA GLU A 98 -8.45 -40.94 -21.32
C GLU A 98 -7.52 -39.73 -21.33
N SER A 99 -7.15 -39.21 -22.51
CA SER A 99 -6.37 -37.99 -22.65
C SER A 99 -7.17 -36.78 -22.18
N ALA A 100 -8.41 -36.64 -22.64
CA ALA A 100 -9.31 -35.54 -22.31
C ALA A 100 -9.67 -35.50 -20.81
N HIS A 101 -9.69 -36.67 -20.16
CA HIS A 101 -9.93 -36.82 -18.72
C HIS A 101 -8.65 -36.88 -17.88
N SER A 102 -7.48 -36.75 -18.50
CA SER A 102 -6.21 -36.68 -17.79
C SER A 102 -6.04 -35.35 -17.07
N LYS A 103 -5.53 -35.40 -15.84
CA LYS A 103 -5.24 -34.19 -15.07
C LYS A 103 -3.88 -33.63 -15.47
N HIS A 104 -3.88 -32.47 -16.11
CA HIS A 104 -2.69 -31.69 -16.40
C HIS A 104 -2.35 -30.81 -15.20
N ALA A 105 -1.07 -30.82 -14.80
CA ALA A 105 -0.57 -29.94 -13.75
C ALA A 105 -0.19 -28.60 -14.37
N LEU A 106 -0.62 -27.52 -13.75
CA LEU A 106 -0.40 -26.15 -14.23
C LEU A 106 0.71 -25.50 -13.41
N VAL A 107 1.60 -24.79 -14.11
CA VAL A 107 2.57 -23.86 -13.54
C VAL A 107 2.05 -22.46 -13.84
N VAL A 108 1.52 -21.79 -12.81
CA VAL A 108 0.97 -20.43 -12.90
C VAL A 108 2.10 -19.43 -12.69
N SER A 109 2.27 -18.49 -13.62
CA SER A 109 3.24 -17.41 -13.47
C SER A 109 2.73 -16.37 -12.46
N VAL A 110 3.33 -16.36 -11.27
CA VAL A 110 3.06 -15.36 -10.23
C VAL A 110 4.31 -14.49 -10.05
N LYS A 111 4.14 -13.17 -10.10
CA LYS A 111 5.18 -12.20 -9.75
C LYS A 111 4.78 -11.50 -8.47
N ALA A 112 5.62 -11.59 -7.45
CA ALA A 112 5.43 -10.95 -6.15
C ALA A 112 6.81 -10.78 -5.50
N GLU A 113 7.29 -9.55 -5.35
CA GLU A 113 8.63 -9.29 -4.81
C GLU A 113 8.75 -9.68 -3.34
N GLY A 114 9.69 -10.58 -3.00
CA GLY A 114 9.90 -11.04 -1.62
C GLY A 114 8.92 -12.13 -1.16
N TRP A 115 8.04 -12.60 -2.05
CA TRP A 115 7.12 -13.70 -1.77
C TRP A 115 7.74 -15.04 -2.11
N ASP A 116 7.83 -15.93 -1.12
CA ASP A 116 8.32 -17.29 -1.31
C ASP A 116 7.70 -18.28 -0.32
N THR A 117 6.92 -19.24 -0.84
CA THR A 117 6.22 -20.23 0.00
C THR A 117 7.17 -21.24 0.63
N ASP A 118 8.34 -21.49 0.05
CA ASP A 118 9.35 -22.37 0.64
C ASP A 118 10.00 -21.73 1.88
N ASN A 119 9.96 -20.40 1.96
CA ASN A 119 10.44 -19.62 3.09
C ASN A 119 9.31 -19.14 4.02
N GLY A 120 8.14 -19.80 3.97
CA GLY A 120 7.06 -19.61 4.94
C GLY A 120 6.00 -18.59 4.54
N ALA A 121 6.04 -18.03 3.33
CA ALA A 121 4.96 -17.21 2.81
C ALA A 121 3.66 -18.02 2.59
N SER A 122 2.52 -17.34 2.56
CA SER A 122 1.25 -17.99 2.22
C SER A 122 1.16 -18.28 0.72
N ARG A 123 0.45 -19.35 0.35
CA ARG A 123 0.11 -19.60 -1.06
C ARG A 123 -0.81 -18.51 -1.61
N VAL A 124 -0.77 -18.28 -2.92
CA VAL A 124 -1.69 -17.37 -3.63
C VAL A 124 -2.99 -18.10 -3.92
N LEU A 125 -4.12 -17.44 -3.63
CA LEU A 125 -5.44 -17.98 -3.95
C LEU A 125 -5.81 -17.59 -5.38
N VAL A 126 -6.06 -18.59 -6.22
CA VAL A 126 -6.45 -18.42 -7.61
C VAL A 126 -7.82 -19.03 -7.83
N ARG A 127 -8.79 -18.20 -8.24
CA ARG A 127 -10.11 -18.65 -8.65
C ARG A 127 -10.08 -19.11 -10.09
N VAL A 128 -10.42 -20.37 -10.31
CA VAL A 128 -10.53 -21.01 -11.62
C VAL A 128 -12.00 -21.13 -12.00
N LYS A 129 -12.40 -20.46 -13.09
CA LYS A 129 -13.73 -20.53 -13.68
C LYS A 129 -13.69 -21.06 -15.09
N GLY A 130 -14.58 -21.96 -15.47
CA GLY A 130 -14.57 -22.45 -16.86
C GLY A 130 -15.50 -23.62 -17.12
N LYS A 131 -15.27 -24.29 -18.25
CA LYS A 131 -15.93 -25.53 -18.61
C LYS A 131 -14.90 -26.58 -18.99
N THR A 132 -15.10 -27.80 -18.49
CA THR A 132 -14.35 -28.97 -18.94
C THR A 132 -14.74 -29.35 -20.37
N VAL A 133 -13.98 -30.25 -20.98
CA VAL A 133 -14.28 -30.88 -22.28
C VAL A 133 -15.67 -31.51 -22.32
N ASP A 134 -16.16 -32.06 -21.21
CA ASP A 134 -17.53 -32.59 -21.05
C ASP A 134 -18.63 -31.50 -20.96
N GLY A 135 -18.25 -30.21 -20.98
CA GLY A 135 -19.17 -29.09 -20.75
C GLY A 135 -19.56 -28.85 -19.29
N LYS A 136 -18.96 -29.57 -18.32
CA LYS A 136 -19.20 -29.36 -16.89
C LYS A 136 -18.61 -28.03 -16.43
N LYS A 137 -19.38 -27.24 -15.69
CA LYS A 137 -18.91 -25.95 -15.15
C LYS A 137 -17.96 -26.18 -13.97
N VAL A 138 -16.87 -25.42 -13.94
CA VAL A 138 -15.90 -25.36 -12.85
C VAL A 138 -15.89 -23.93 -12.30
N ASP A 139 -16.07 -23.79 -10.99
CA ASP A 139 -15.85 -22.55 -10.23
C ASP A 139 -15.30 -22.94 -8.86
N LYS A 140 -13.98 -22.87 -8.71
CA LYS A 140 -13.28 -23.26 -7.47
C LYS A 140 -12.09 -22.34 -7.21
N VAL A 141 -11.66 -22.28 -5.95
CA VAL A 141 -10.44 -21.57 -5.53
C VAL A 141 -9.37 -22.62 -5.24
N GLU A 142 -8.19 -22.42 -5.80
CA GLU A 142 -7.01 -23.28 -5.63
C GLU A 142 -5.84 -22.46 -5.09
N TYR A 143 -4.85 -23.15 -4.50
CA TYR A 143 -3.73 -22.51 -3.81
C TYR A 143 -2.41 -22.76 -4.54
N VAL A 144 -1.79 -21.69 -5.02
CA VAL A 144 -0.58 -21.70 -5.84
C VAL A 144 0.65 -21.37 -4.99
N ALA A 145 1.69 -22.20 -5.10
CA ALA A 145 2.99 -22.01 -4.46
C ALA A 145 3.91 -21.09 -5.28
N SER A 146 5.06 -20.68 -4.72
CA SER A 146 6.02 -19.78 -5.38
C SER A 146 6.64 -20.36 -6.65
N ASP A 147 6.68 -21.68 -6.80
CA ASP A 147 7.07 -22.39 -8.03
C ASP A 147 5.95 -22.44 -9.10
N GLY A 148 4.82 -21.77 -8.85
CA GLY A 148 3.65 -21.77 -9.72
C GLY A 148 2.77 -23.02 -9.62
N SER A 149 3.14 -24.01 -8.82
CA SER A 149 2.40 -25.27 -8.71
C SER A 149 1.19 -25.15 -7.79
N GLY A 150 0.16 -25.96 -8.05
CA GLY A 150 -1.00 -26.05 -7.15
C GLY A 150 -2.32 -26.38 -7.83
N ILE A 151 -2.41 -26.12 -9.15
CA ILE A 151 -3.65 -26.32 -9.91
C ILE A 151 -3.52 -27.55 -10.81
N LYS A 152 -4.54 -28.42 -10.79
CA LYS A 152 -4.68 -29.54 -11.73
C LYS A 152 -6.04 -29.47 -12.42
N LEU A 153 -6.05 -29.43 -13.75
CA LEU A 153 -7.26 -29.36 -14.57
C LEU A 153 -7.22 -30.42 -15.68
N ILE A 154 -8.40 -30.82 -16.12
CA ILE A 154 -8.57 -31.64 -17.34
C ILE A 154 -8.76 -30.73 -18.55
N GLN A 155 -8.78 -31.29 -19.76
CA GLN A 155 -9.05 -30.52 -20.97
C GLN A 155 -10.32 -29.66 -20.85
N GLY A 156 -10.29 -28.46 -21.42
CA GLY A 156 -11.35 -27.47 -21.27
C GLY A 156 -10.88 -26.04 -21.47
N LYS A 157 -11.78 -25.09 -21.24
CA LYS A 157 -11.54 -23.65 -21.33
C LYS A 157 -11.79 -23.01 -19.99
N TYR A 158 -10.79 -22.30 -19.47
CA TYR A 158 -10.78 -21.73 -18.13
C TYR A 158 -10.31 -20.27 -18.11
N THR A 159 -10.67 -19.58 -17.05
CA THR A 159 -10.20 -18.25 -16.69
C THR A 159 -9.69 -18.32 -15.26
N LEU A 160 -8.46 -17.87 -15.04
CA LEU A 160 -7.81 -17.80 -13.74
C LEU A 160 -7.74 -16.33 -13.30
N LYS A 161 -8.08 -16.07 -12.05
CA LYS A 161 -7.97 -14.75 -11.42
C LYS A 161 -7.42 -14.89 -10.00
N ALA A 162 -6.57 -13.95 -9.59
CA ALA A 162 -6.23 -13.82 -8.18
C ALA A 162 -7.51 -13.55 -7.37
N ALA A 163 -7.66 -14.28 -6.26
CA ALA A 163 -8.84 -14.23 -5.41
C ALA A 163 -8.56 -13.56 -4.05
N GLY A 164 -7.31 -13.22 -3.78
CA GLY A 164 -6.89 -12.51 -2.57
C GLY A 164 -5.38 -12.33 -2.51
N SER A 165 -4.93 -11.53 -1.54
CA SER A 165 -3.51 -11.22 -1.34
C SER A 165 -2.80 -12.42 -0.70
N PRO A 166 -1.61 -12.80 -1.19
CA PRO A 166 -0.68 -13.57 -0.38
C PRO A 166 -0.08 -12.71 0.75
N ILE A 167 0.59 -13.35 1.70
CA ILE A 167 1.42 -12.72 2.72
C ILE A 167 2.82 -13.28 2.57
N ALA A 168 3.82 -12.41 2.40
CA ALA A 168 5.22 -12.82 2.43
C ALA A 168 5.70 -13.17 3.84
N ALA A 169 6.81 -13.89 3.94
CA ALA A 169 7.38 -14.29 5.22
C ALA A 169 7.74 -13.08 6.13
N ASP A 170 8.07 -11.94 5.54
CA ASP A 170 8.38 -10.69 6.25
C ASP A 170 7.14 -9.85 6.59
N GLY A 171 5.93 -10.35 6.31
CA GLY A 171 4.67 -9.67 6.56
C GLY A 171 4.20 -8.75 5.43
N THR A 172 4.87 -8.73 4.28
CA THR A 172 4.41 -7.94 3.13
C THR A 172 3.04 -8.42 2.63
N ILE A 173 2.10 -7.48 2.52
CA ILE A 173 0.77 -7.64 1.91
C ILE A 173 0.80 -7.03 0.51
N TYR A 174 0.07 -7.62 -0.43
CA TYR A 174 0.13 -7.26 -1.83
C TYR A 174 -1.23 -6.80 -2.37
N GLN A 175 -1.18 -5.88 -3.32
CA GLN A 175 -2.34 -5.52 -4.10
C GLN A 175 -2.73 -6.69 -5.01
N VAL A 176 -4.00 -7.08 -4.94
CA VAL A 176 -4.53 -8.18 -5.77
C VAL A 176 -4.68 -7.68 -7.21
N PRO A 177 -4.04 -8.32 -8.20
CA PRO A 177 -4.17 -7.92 -9.60
C PRO A 177 -5.60 -8.12 -10.09
N CYS A 178 -6.08 -7.17 -10.90
CA CYS A 178 -7.36 -7.28 -11.59
C CYS A 178 -7.26 -8.05 -12.93
N THR A 179 -6.05 -8.47 -13.32
CA THR A 179 -5.77 -9.23 -14.55
C THR A 179 -6.39 -10.62 -14.51
N LYS A 180 -6.59 -11.20 -15.70
CA LYS A 180 -7.17 -12.54 -15.87
C LYS A 180 -6.35 -13.31 -16.89
N ALA A 181 -6.02 -14.56 -16.57
CA ALA A 181 -5.40 -15.47 -17.51
C ALA A 181 -6.49 -16.34 -18.16
N GLU A 182 -6.54 -16.40 -19.49
CA GLU A 182 -7.46 -17.27 -20.23
C GLU A 182 -6.71 -18.49 -20.74
N LEU A 183 -7.11 -19.68 -20.30
CA LEU A 183 -6.40 -20.93 -20.57
C LEU A 183 -7.30 -21.89 -21.36
N THR A 184 -6.78 -22.41 -22.48
CA THR A 184 -7.39 -23.53 -23.21
C THR A 184 -6.45 -24.73 -23.12
N ILE A 185 -6.94 -25.84 -22.58
CA ILE A 185 -6.26 -27.13 -22.56
C ILE A 185 -7.00 -28.03 -23.56
N ASP A 186 -6.35 -28.38 -24.66
CA ASP A 186 -6.89 -29.20 -25.73
C ASP A 186 -6.04 -30.47 -25.95
N ASP A 187 -6.25 -31.16 -27.07
CA ASP A 187 -5.60 -32.41 -27.44
C ASP A 187 -4.15 -32.25 -27.92
N VAL A 188 -3.64 -31.02 -28.01
CA VAL A 188 -2.23 -30.75 -28.35
C VAL A 188 -1.30 -31.16 -27.20
N PHE A 189 -1.79 -31.11 -25.95
CA PHE A 189 -1.02 -31.50 -24.78
C PHE A 189 -1.03 -33.02 -24.56
N ALA A 190 0.14 -33.60 -24.36
CA ALA A 190 0.28 -35.03 -24.06
C ALA A 190 -0.37 -35.37 -22.71
N LYS A 191 -0.86 -36.61 -22.58
CA LYS A 191 -1.57 -37.09 -21.38
C LYS A 191 -0.78 -36.79 -20.09
N GLY A 192 -1.33 -35.89 -19.26
CA GLY A 192 -0.73 -35.54 -17.96
C GLY A 192 0.52 -34.65 -18.04
N GLU A 193 0.77 -34.05 -19.20
CA GLU A 193 1.82 -33.05 -19.40
C GLU A 193 1.66 -31.88 -18.43
N LYS A 194 2.80 -31.34 -17.97
CA LYS A 194 2.85 -30.11 -17.19
C LYS A 194 2.75 -28.93 -18.14
N ILE A 195 1.81 -28.03 -17.90
CA ILE A 195 1.54 -26.88 -18.75
C ILE A 195 2.05 -25.62 -18.03
N ASP A 196 3.03 -24.95 -18.64
CA ASP A 196 3.52 -23.66 -18.16
C ASP A 196 2.71 -22.53 -18.81
N LEU A 197 1.99 -21.78 -17.99
CA LEU A 197 1.18 -20.65 -18.45
C LEU A 197 2.01 -19.49 -18.99
N GLY A 198 3.28 -19.39 -18.59
CA GLY A 198 4.21 -18.35 -19.07
C GLY A 198 4.77 -18.63 -20.47
N GLU A 199 4.81 -19.90 -20.89
CA GLU A 199 5.29 -20.29 -22.22
C GLU A 199 4.21 -20.19 -23.30
N LEU A 200 2.94 -20.10 -22.89
CA LEU A 200 1.80 -19.83 -23.78
C LEU A 200 1.76 -18.34 -24.13
N ALA A 201 2.71 -17.91 -24.98
CA ALA A 201 3.09 -16.54 -25.32
C ALA A 201 1.97 -15.57 -25.82
N GLU A 202 0.70 -16.00 -25.84
CA GLU A 202 -0.46 -15.17 -26.20
C GLU A 202 -1.33 -14.74 -25.00
N GLN A 203 -0.96 -15.09 -23.76
CA GLN A 203 -1.78 -14.83 -22.59
C GLN A 203 -1.13 -13.79 -21.67
N ASP A 204 -1.92 -12.79 -21.23
CA ASP A 204 -1.69 -11.96 -20.03
C ASP A 204 -1.76 -12.84 -18.76
N SER A 205 -0.97 -13.93 -18.75
CA SER A 205 -1.08 -15.05 -17.83
C SER A 205 -0.34 -14.85 -16.51
N VAL A 206 0.39 -13.74 -16.41
CA VAL A 206 1.14 -13.36 -15.21
C VAL A 206 0.22 -12.66 -14.22
N LEU A 207 0.12 -13.22 -13.01
CA LEU A 207 -0.51 -12.55 -11.88
C LEU A 207 0.56 -11.70 -11.18
N ASP A 208 0.53 -10.39 -11.44
CA ASP A 208 1.50 -9.43 -10.92
C ASP A 208 0.99 -8.75 -9.65
N PHE A 209 1.61 -9.09 -8.52
CA PHE A 209 1.25 -8.61 -7.20
C PHE A 209 2.25 -7.52 -6.76
N THR A 210 1.75 -6.31 -6.63
CA THR A 210 2.54 -5.16 -6.15
C THR A 210 2.48 -5.09 -4.63
N PRO A 211 3.60 -4.96 -3.90
CA PRO A 211 3.58 -4.70 -2.47
C PRO A 211 2.78 -3.44 -2.15
N ILE A 212 1.92 -3.50 -1.13
CA ILE A 212 1.28 -2.32 -0.54
C ILE A 212 2.32 -1.62 0.35
N ASP A 213 2.36 -0.28 0.33
CA ASP A 213 3.18 0.47 1.28
C ASP A 213 2.83 0.04 2.71
N ALA A 214 3.84 -0.38 3.46
CA ALA A 214 3.66 -0.91 4.80
C ALA A 214 2.91 0.07 5.73
N ALA A 215 3.08 1.39 5.56
CA ALA A 215 2.38 2.38 6.37
C ALA A 215 0.89 2.54 6.00
N GLU A 216 0.48 2.07 4.82
CA GLU A 216 -0.89 2.20 4.29
C GLU A 216 -1.70 0.89 4.43
N VAL A 217 -1.06 -0.22 4.82
CA VAL A 217 -1.73 -1.50 5.08
C VAL A 217 -2.72 -1.36 6.25
N THR A 218 -3.94 -1.82 6.06
CA THR A 218 -5.01 -1.77 7.06
C THR A 218 -5.11 -3.07 7.88
N ASP A 219 -5.75 -3.00 9.06
CA ASP A 219 -6.07 -4.22 9.84
C ASP A 219 -6.94 -5.19 9.04
N ASP A 220 -7.88 -4.67 8.24
CA ASP A 220 -8.79 -5.47 7.42
C ASP A 220 -8.02 -6.23 6.32
N GLU A 221 -7.06 -5.58 5.64
CA GLU A 221 -6.24 -6.25 4.62
C GLU A 221 -5.37 -7.37 5.22
N ILE A 222 -4.81 -7.15 6.42
CA ILE A 222 -4.07 -8.19 7.15
C ILE A 222 -5.01 -9.34 7.51
N ASN A 223 -6.17 -9.05 8.11
CA ASN A 223 -7.12 -10.06 8.57
C ASN A 223 -7.71 -10.88 7.41
N ASP A 224 -8.01 -10.24 6.29
CA ASP A 224 -8.47 -10.89 5.08
C ASP A 224 -7.39 -11.82 4.53
N ALA A 225 -6.16 -11.34 4.35
CA ALA A 225 -5.05 -12.16 3.86
C ALA A 225 -4.78 -13.36 4.80
N VAL A 226 -4.84 -13.14 6.12
CA VAL A 226 -4.64 -14.19 7.13
C VAL A 226 -5.76 -15.22 7.06
N THR A 227 -7.01 -14.80 6.91
CA THR A 227 -8.18 -15.68 6.77
C THR A 227 -8.05 -16.58 5.54
N LEU A 228 -7.57 -16.01 4.42
CA LEU A 228 -7.32 -16.74 3.19
C LEU A 228 -6.17 -17.75 3.35
N ALA A 229 -5.08 -17.37 4.03
CA ALA A 229 -3.98 -18.27 4.33
C ALA A 229 -4.41 -19.44 5.26
N MET A 230 -5.24 -19.16 6.27
CA MET A 230 -5.80 -20.15 7.21
C MET A 230 -6.65 -21.23 6.54
N ALA A 231 -7.30 -20.90 5.42
CA ALA A 231 -8.16 -21.83 4.69
C ALA A 231 -7.36 -22.94 3.98
N TYR A 232 -6.05 -22.77 3.78
CA TYR A 232 -5.17 -23.80 3.24
C TYR A 232 -4.83 -24.87 4.29
N LYS A 233 -5.07 -26.16 3.96
CA LYS A 233 -4.85 -27.31 4.86
C LYS A 233 -3.83 -28.32 4.31
N GLY A 234 -2.92 -27.86 3.44
CA GLY A 234 -1.84 -28.70 2.91
C GLY A 234 -0.79 -29.09 3.97
N LYS A 235 0.12 -30.00 3.62
CA LYS A 235 1.21 -30.43 4.53
C LYS A 235 2.23 -29.32 4.78
N ASP A 236 2.31 -28.40 3.84
CA ASP A 236 3.14 -27.20 3.75
C ASP A 236 2.33 -25.94 4.11
N ALA A 237 1.32 -26.08 4.97
CA ALA A 237 0.56 -24.91 5.43
C ALA A 237 1.47 -23.94 6.20
N PRO A 238 1.37 -22.62 5.93
CA PRO A 238 2.21 -21.63 6.59
C PRO A 238 1.81 -21.47 8.06
N ASN A 239 2.71 -20.91 8.86
CA ASN A 239 2.37 -20.45 10.21
C ASN A 239 1.65 -19.10 10.13
N VAL A 240 0.31 -19.15 10.09
CA VAL A 240 -0.56 -17.97 9.93
C VAL A 240 -0.41 -16.94 11.06
N ASP A 241 -0.18 -17.37 12.30
CA ASP A 241 -0.01 -16.46 13.44
C ASP A 241 1.31 -15.69 13.30
N ALA A 242 2.37 -16.36 12.83
CA ALA A 242 3.65 -15.71 12.53
C ALA A 242 3.52 -14.71 11.38
N LEU A 243 2.77 -15.05 10.33
CA LEU A 243 2.51 -14.15 9.20
C LEU A 243 1.68 -12.93 9.62
N GLN A 244 0.63 -13.13 10.42
CA GLN A 244 -0.16 -12.01 10.97
C GLN A 244 0.72 -11.09 11.80
N HIS A 245 1.51 -11.66 12.72
CA HIS A 245 2.41 -10.89 13.56
C HIS A 245 3.47 -10.12 12.74
N ALA A 246 4.06 -10.75 11.73
CA ALA A 246 5.02 -10.10 10.84
C ALA A 246 4.38 -8.92 10.09
N ALA A 247 3.17 -9.11 9.55
CA ALA A 247 2.45 -8.06 8.82
C ALA A 247 2.08 -6.87 9.72
N THR A 248 1.54 -7.15 10.91
CA THR A 248 1.22 -6.11 11.91
C THR A 248 2.48 -5.36 12.32
N ASN A 249 3.56 -6.06 12.67
CA ASN A 249 4.80 -5.44 13.11
C ASN A 249 5.45 -4.58 12.01
N ARG A 250 5.41 -5.06 10.75
CA ARG A 250 5.90 -4.31 9.58
C ARG A 250 5.13 -3.01 9.42
N ARG A 251 3.80 -3.06 9.46
CA ARG A 251 2.95 -1.87 9.37
C ARG A 251 3.22 -0.89 10.50
N ASP A 252 3.16 -1.37 11.74
CA ASP A 252 3.28 -0.49 12.92
C ASP A 252 4.65 0.19 12.96
N THR A 253 5.72 -0.52 12.55
CA THR A 253 7.05 0.05 12.38
C THR A 253 7.08 1.13 11.30
N ALA A 254 6.45 0.88 10.14
CA ALA A 254 6.40 1.85 9.05
C ALA A 254 5.59 3.10 9.40
N VAL A 255 4.44 2.94 10.09
CA VAL A 255 3.62 4.06 10.59
C VAL A 255 4.40 4.89 11.61
N ALA A 256 5.08 4.24 12.55
CA ALA A 256 5.90 4.93 13.54
C ALA A 256 7.06 5.70 12.88
N ALA A 257 7.73 5.09 11.90
CA ALA A 257 8.80 5.74 11.14
C ALA A 257 8.30 6.94 10.34
N LYS A 258 7.16 6.82 9.64
CA LYS A 258 6.51 7.91 8.90
C LYS A 258 6.17 9.07 9.82
N LYS A 259 5.52 8.80 10.97
CA LYS A 259 5.18 9.83 11.95
C LYS A 259 6.42 10.54 12.52
N ALA A 260 7.48 9.79 12.84
CA ALA A 260 8.72 10.38 13.33
C ALA A 260 9.40 11.27 12.28
N ALA A 261 9.39 10.86 11.02
CA ALA A 261 9.91 11.65 9.91
C ALA A 261 9.09 12.94 9.69
N GLU A 262 7.76 12.86 9.77
CA GLU A 262 6.87 14.02 9.67
C GLU A 262 7.08 15.01 10.83
N GLU A 263 7.25 14.52 12.06
CA GLU A 263 7.53 15.36 13.23
C GLU A 263 8.89 16.08 13.12
N GLU A 264 9.93 15.37 12.69
CA GLU A 264 11.25 15.95 12.46
C GLU A 264 11.23 16.98 11.32
N ALA A 265 10.54 16.69 10.22
CA ALA A 265 10.35 17.64 9.13
C ALA A 265 9.60 18.90 9.59
N ALA A 266 8.57 18.75 10.42
CA ALA A 266 7.85 19.88 10.99
C ALA A 266 8.75 20.73 11.91
N ARG A 267 9.59 20.09 12.73
CA ARG A 267 10.57 20.77 13.60
C ARG A 267 11.60 21.55 12.79
N GLN A 268 12.16 20.93 11.74
CA GLN A 268 13.12 21.60 10.86
C GLN A 268 12.48 22.76 10.10
N ALA A 269 11.24 22.61 9.62
CA ALA A 269 10.51 23.68 8.96
C ALA A 269 10.22 24.86 9.92
N GLU A 270 9.90 24.59 11.18
CA GLU A 270 9.75 25.61 12.22
C GLU A 270 11.05 26.36 12.45
N GLU A 271 12.16 25.64 12.62
CA GLU A 271 13.49 26.23 12.83
C GLU A 271 13.93 27.08 11.64
N GLN A 272 13.72 26.59 10.42
CA GLN A 272 13.98 27.34 9.20
C GLN A 272 13.11 28.59 9.11
N ARG A 273 11.83 28.51 9.47
CA ARG A 273 10.93 29.68 9.48
C ARG A 273 11.41 30.73 10.50
N LYS A 274 11.85 30.31 11.68
CA LYS A 274 12.43 31.23 12.69
C LYS A 274 13.76 31.83 12.22
N ALA A 275 14.64 31.02 11.63
CA ALA A 275 15.88 31.52 11.02
C ALA A 275 15.60 32.55 9.92
N ALA A 276 14.64 32.28 9.04
CA ALA A 276 14.23 33.22 8.00
C ALA A 276 13.60 34.50 8.58
N ALA A 277 12.80 34.40 9.65
CA ALA A 277 12.22 35.57 10.32
C ALA A 277 13.27 36.45 11.01
N ARG A 278 14.42 35.87 11.40
CA ARG A 278 15.57 36.60 11.95
C ARG A 278 16.42 37.25 10.87
N HIS A 279 16.35 36.76 9.64
CA HIS A 279 17.10 37.33 8.51
C HIS A 279 16.39 38.58 7.98
N ILE A 280 17.02 39.73 8.10
CA ILE A 280 16.48 41.01 7.65
C ILE A 280 17.38 41.59 6.56
N GLU A 281 16.79 41.85 5.39
CA GLU A 281 17.46 42.50 4.26
C GLU A 281 17.11 43.99 4.22
N ALA A 282 18.13 44.84 4.15
CA ALA A 282 18.03 46.23 3.73
C ALA A 282 18.34 46.34 2.23
N GLN A 283 18.56 47.56 1.71
CA GLN A 283 18.86 47.76 0.30
C GLN A 283 20.24 47.25 -0.10
N THR A 284 21.25 47.36 0.77
CA THR A 284 22.65 47.05 0.42
C THR A 284 23.31 46.01 1.31
N PHE A 285 22.64 45.60 2.39
CA PHE A 285 23.15 44.64 3.34
C PHE A 285 22.02 43.83 3.97
N SER A 286 22.38 42.69 4.55
CA SER A 286 21.50 41.88 5.39
C SER A 286 22.07 41.75 6.79
N VAL A 287 21.22 41.46 7.77
CA VAL A 287 21.61 41.14 9.15
C VAL A 287 20.76 39.99 9.67
N ASP A 288 21.36 39.08 10.43
CA ASP A 288 20.63 38.06 11.19
C ASP A 288 20.44 38.54 12.63
N LEU A 289 19.20 38.65 13.07
CA LEU A 289 18.86 39.03 14.45
C LEU A 289 19.13 37.87 15.42
N PRO A 290 19.49 38.14 16.69
CA PRO A 290 19.70 37.10 17.70
C PRO A 290 18.43 36.31 18.01
N GLU A 291 18.57 35.01 18.32
CA GLU A 291 17.44 34.16 18.76
C GLU A 291 16.73 34.70 20.01
N TYR A 292 17.48 35.34 20.91
CA TYR A 292 16.93 35.96 22.12
C TYR A 292 15.87 37.03 21.84
N TRP A 293 15.82 37.53 20.60
CA TRP A 293 14.86 38.54 20.16
C TRP A 293 13.62 37.95 19.49
N ASP A 294 13.53 36.63 19.33
CA ASP A 294 12.38 35.95 18.72
C ASP A 294 11.07 36.37 19.39
N GLY A 295 10.17 36.99 18.61
CA GLY A 295 8.88 37.50 19.08
C GLY A 295 8.94 38.77 19.95
N ARG A 296 10.13 39.26 20.31
CA ARG A 296 10.32 40.42 21.18
C ARG A 296 10.82 41.67 20.46
N VAL A 297 11.43 41.53 19.29
CA VAL A 297 11.88 42.66 18.47
C VAL A 297 11.14 42.67 17.14
N THR A 298 10.68 43.87 16.77
CA THR A 298 10.13 44.16 15.44
C THR A 298 11.15 44.97 14.65
N ALA A 299 11.59 44.45 13.51
CA ALA A 299 12.42 45.18 12.56
C ALA A 299 11.55 45.94 11.54
N LYS A 300 11.90 47.20 11.26
CA LYS A 300 11.28 48.00 10.22
C LYS A 300 12.36 48.46 9.25
N VAL A 301 12.24 48.04 7.99
CA VAL A 301 13.19 48.39 6.93
C VAL A 301 12.69 49.61 6.17
N ASN A 302 13.55 50.59 5.96
CA ASN A 302 13.31 51.76 5.11
C ASN A 302 14.56 52.06 4.28
N GLY A 303 14.57 51.61 3.03
CA GLY A 303 15.75 51.70 2.17
C GLY A 303 16.92 50.95 2.78
N ASP A 304 18.00 51.69 3.06
CA ASP A 304 19.22 51.14 3.66
C ASP A 304 19.29 51.26 5.19
N SER A 305 18.14 51.45 5.84
CA SER A 305 18.04 51.55 7.30
C SER A 305 17.12 50.48 7.85
N ILE A 306 17.60 49.74 8.86
CA ILE A 306 16.82 48.79 9.65
C ILE A 306 16.65 49.38 11.05
N GLY A 307 15.42 49.75 11.41
CA GLY A 307 15.08 50.17 12.76
C GLY A 307 14.55 49.01 13.60
N LEU A 308 15.05 48.86 14.82
CA LEU A 308 14.72 47.77 15.74
C LEU A 308 13.89 48.32 16.90
N TYR A 309 12.74 47.71 17.17
CA TYR A 309 11.77 48.17 18.17
C TYR A 309 11.40 47.03 19.12
N SER A 310 11.12 47.34 20.39
CA SER A 310 10.48 46.37 21.27
C SER A 310 9.06 46.06 20.78
N THR A 311 8.70 44.78 20.71
CA THR A 311 7.32 44.36 20.41
C THR A 311 6.38 44.67 21.57
N ALA A 312 6.85 44.59 22.82
CA ALA A 312 6.06 44.92 24.02
C ALA A 312 5.84 46.44 24.16
N TYR A 313 6.80 47.24 23.70
CA TYR A 313 6.72 48.71 23.69
C TYR A 313 7.04 49.25 22.28
N PRO A 314 6.06 49.25 21.35
CA PRO A 314 6.29 49.54 19.93
C PRO A 314 6.78 50.95 19.61
N ASP A 315 6.63 51.90 20.53
CA ASP A 315 7.17 53.26 20.47
C ASP A 315 8.62 53.35 20.96
N LYS A 316 9.14 52.28 21.56
CA LYS A 316 10.51 52.21 22.10
C LYS A 316 11.42 51.49 21.11
N TYR A 317 12.18 52.33 20.43
CA TYR A 317 13.26 51.95 19.54
C TYR A 317 14.50 51.52 20.33
N ILE A 318 15.07 50.35 20.05
CA ILE A 318 16.25 49.84 20.76
C ILE A 318 17.56 50.12 20.02
N GLY A 319 17.53 50.32 18.70
CA GLY A 319 18.69 50.62 17.87
C GLY A 319 18.44 50.48 16.36
N SER A 320 19.43 50.79 15.53
CA SER A 320 19.39 50.56 14.07
C SER A 320 20.69 50.01 13.53
N LEU A 321 20.57 49.52 12.30
CA LEU A 321 21.66 49.42 11.35
C LEU A 321 21.36 50.33 10.16
N THR A 322 22.33 51.13 9.71
CA THR A 322 22.16 52.00 8.54
C THR A 322 23.39 51.95 7.65
N GLY A 323 23.19 51.71 6.36
CA GLY A 323 24.26 51.65 5.37
C GLY A 323 24.59 53.03 4.77
N TYR A 324 25.89 53.24 4.50
CA TYR A 324 26.44 54.48 3.96
C TYR A 324 27.57 54.22 2.96
N ASP A 325 27.78 55.18 2.05
CA ASP A 325 28.89 55.21 1.08
C ASP A 325 30.07 56.10 1.57
N HIS A 326 30.21 56.29 2.88
CA HIS A 326 31.32 57.04 3.49
C HIS A 326 31.87 56.34 4.72
N GLU A 327 33.12 56.62 5.03
CA GLU A 327 33.71 56.23 6.31
C GLU A 327 33.06 57.04 7.45
N VAL A 328 32.73 56.33 8.52
CA VAL A 328 32.11 56.68 9.80
C VAL A 328 32.04 58.17 10.17
N TRP A 329 30.86 58.59 10.62
CA TRP A 329 30.71 59.76 11.49
C TRP A 329 30.33 59.33 12.91
N GLY A 330 31.34 59.09 13.75
CA GLY A 330 31.11 58.77 15.16
C GLY A 330 30.37 59.91 15.84
N GLY A 331 29.17 59.64 16.36
CA GLY A 331 28.27 60.63 16.91
C GLY A 331 27.31 60.06 17.95
N GLY A 332 26.84 60.91 18.86
CA GLY A 332 25.90 60.54 19.91
C GLY A 332 26.03 61.38 21.17
N ASP A 333 25.15 61.09 22.12
CA ASP A 333 25.18 61.55 23.51
C ASP A 333 24.99 60.35 24.46
N ILE A 334 24.75 60.62 25.75
CA ILE A 334 24.56 59.56 26.74
C ILE A 334 23.29 58.74 26.46
N GLY A 335 22.24 59.37 25.92
CA GLY A 335 20.96 58.75 25.60
C GLY A 335 20.97 57.90 24.33
N GLY A 336 21.93 58.09 23.42
CA GLY A 336 22.10 57.23 22.25
C GLY A 336 23.30 57.60 21.40
N GLY A 337 23.82 56.64 20.64
CA GLY A 337 24.97 56.89 19.77
C GLY A 337 25.35 55.71 18.91
N CYS A 338 26.27 55.94 17.97
CA CYS A 338 26.92 54.87 17.21
C CYS A 338 27.80 54.04 18.15
N VAL A 339 27.58 52.72 18.16
CA VAL A 339 28.34 51.76 18.98
C VAL A 339 29.32 50.94 18.15
N LYS A 340 29.09 50.82 16.85
CA LYS A 340 29.95 50.04 15.97
C LYS A 340 29.76 50.41 14.51
N ASP A 341 30.89 50.48 13.81
CA ASP A 341 30.90 50.59 12.36
C ASP A 341 31.50 49.35 11.72
N ILE A 342 30.92 48.94 10.60
CA ILE A 342 31.25 47.71 9.90
C ILE A 342 31.62 48.08 8.47
N ASN A 343 32.86 47.83 8.09
CA ASN A 343 33.32 48.00 6.71
C ASN A 343 32.91 46.76 5.89
N LEU A 344 32.04 46.96 4.90
CA LEU A 344 31.57 45.90 4.00
C LEU A 344 32.46 45.72 2.76
N GLY A 345 33.47 46.57 2.60
CA GLY A 345 34.31 46.66 1.40
C GLY A 345 33.68 47.55 0.32
N GLY A 346 34.47 47.87 -0.72
CA GLY A 346 33.98 48.66 -1.86
C GLY A 346 33.56 50.10 -1.53
N GLY A 347 33.99 50.64 -0.39
CA GLY A 347 33.57 51.97 0.08
C GLY A 347 32.23 51.99 0.82
N ARG A 348 31.64 50.82 1.11
CA ARG A 348 30.40 50.70 1.88
C ARG A 348 30.63 50.36 3.33
N TYR A 349 29.82 50.98 4.18
CA TYR A 349 29.86 50.85 5.63
C TYR A 349 28.45 50.68 6.18
N VAL A 350 28.33 49.99 7.32
CA VAL A 350 27.10 49.92 8.11
C VAL A 350 27.40 50.41 9.52
N GLU A 351 26.64 51.40 9.97
CA GLU A 351 26.70 51.91 11.34
C GLU A 351 25.62 51.24 12.20
N ILE A 352 25.99 50.79 13.40
CA ILE A 352 25.08 50.28 14.42
C ILE A 352 24.86 51.36 15.47
N TRP A 353 23.61 51.75 15.67
CA TRP A 353 23.21 52.76 16.63
C TRP A 353 22.36 52.14 17.74
N ILE A 354 22.53 52.64 18.97
CA ILE A 354 21.76 52.22 20.15
C ILE A 354 21.01 53.41 20.76
N THR A 355 19.83 53.16 21.35
CA THR A 355 19.09 54.16 22.14
C THR A 355 18.89 53.67 23.58
N ARG A 356 19.52 54.35 24.53
CA ARG A 356 19.59 53.94 25.94
C ARG A 356 18.43 54.52 26.74
N TRP A 357 17.24 53.96 26.56
CA TRP A 357 16.06 54.32 27.36
C TRP A 357 16.25 54.09 28.87
N SER A 358 17.18 53.19 29.23
CA SER A 358 17.62 52.99 30.61
C SER A 358 18.26 54.22 31.22
N TYR A 359 18.95 55.06 30.45
CA TYR A 359 19.46 56.34 30.96
C TYR A 359 18.31 57.31 31.24
N ASP A 360 17.40 57.51 30.28
CA ASP A 360 16.25 58.41 30.40
C ASP A 360 15.41 58.09 31.64
N ALA A 361 15.05 56.81 31.82
CA ALA A 361 14.28 56.39 32.99
C ALA A 361 15.08 56.51 34.31
N ALA A 362 16.36 56.13 34.32
CA ALA A 362 17.15 56.13 35.56
C ALA A 362 17.42 57.54 36.11
N VAL A 363 17.56 58.56 35.25
CA VAL A 363 17.83 59.94 35.67
C VAL A 363 16.68 60.52 36.50
N ALA A 364 15.42 60.13 36.25
CA ALA A 364 14.28 60.59 37.05
C ALA A 364 14.33 60.13 38.52
N HIS A 365 15.15 59.13 38.84
CA HIS A 365 15.34 58.67 40.21
C HIS A 365 16.32 59.55 41.02
N LEU A 366 16.93 60.57 40.40
CA LEU A 366 17.79 61.54 41.05
C LEU A 366 16.99 62.76 41.49
N SER A 367 17.19 63.22 42.74
CA SER A 367 16.45 64.35 43.32
C SER A 367 16.60 65.67 42.54
N LYS A 368 17.73 65.85 41.84
CA LYS A 368 17.98 67.02 40.98
C LYS A 368 17.12 67.03 39.71
N PHE A 369 16.58 65.88 39.31
CA PHE A 369 15.86 65.65 38.06
C PHE A 369 14.46 65.07 38.31
N SER A 370 14.01 64.96 39.56
CA SER A 370 12.73 64.31 39.91
C SER A 370 11.48 65.04 39.40
N SER A 371 11.62 66.25 38.85
CA SER A 371 10.55 67.02 38.22
C SER A 371 10.51 66.92 36.68
N SER A 372 11.48 66.26 36.04
CA SER A 372 11.44 66.04 34.60
C SER A 372 10.53 64.86 34.25
N SER A 373 9.59 65.06 33.33
CA SER A 373 8.86 63.95 32.73
C SER A 373 9.81 63.11 31.88
N THR A 374 9.93 61.81 32.15
CA THR A 374 10.70 60.89 31.30
C THR A 374 9.88 60.45 30.11
N GLY A 375 10.55 60.22 28.98
CA GLY A 375 9.94 59.62 27.80
C GLY A 375 9.75 58.11 27.94
N CYS A 376 10.40 57.50 28.94
CA CYS A 376 10.38 56.07 29.21
C CYS A 376 9.98 55.73 30.66
N SER A 377 9.16 54.69 30.81
CA SER A 377 8.88 54.06 32.11
C SER A 377 10.01 53.12 32.51
N ASP A 378 10.12 52.81 33.80
CA ASP A 378 11.09 51.83 34.31
C ASP A 378 10.89 50.44 33.64
N ASP A 379 9.65 50.02 33.38
CA ASP A 379 9.39 48.71 32.77
C ASP A 379 9.78 48.66 31.28
N ALA A 380 9.54 49.75 30.54
CA ALA A 380 10.02 49.88 29.17
C ALA A 380 11.56 49.97 29.12
N ALA A 381 12.18 50.63 30.10
CA ALA A 381 13.63 50.68 30.24
C ALA A 381 14.23 49.31 30.58
N ARG A 382 13.58 48.52 31.44
CA ARG A 382 13.97 47.13 31.72
C ARG A 382 13.92 46.27 30.47
N GLU A 383 12.81 46.31 29.73
CA GLU A 383 12.65 45.52 28.50
C GLU A 383 13.68 45.91 27.43
N THR A 384 13.83 47.21 27.15
CA THR A 384 14.76 47.68 26.12
C THR A 384 16.21 47.39 26.48
N LEU A 385 16.60 47.54 27.74
CA LEU A 385 17.94 47.19 28.23
C LEU A 385 18.18 45.68 28.22
N ASP A 386 17.19 44.87 28.57
CA ASP A 386 17.24 43.41 28.52
C ASP A 386 17.49 42.93 27.07
N LEU A 387 16.76 43.50 26.11
CA LEU A 387 16.97 43.24 24.68
C LEU A 387 18.36 43.65 24.21
N GLN A 388 18.82 44.84 24.61
CA GLN A 388 20.13 45.37 24.22
C GLN A 388 21.29 44.56 24.81
N SER A 389 21.12 44.07 26.03
CA SER A 389 22.16 43.33 26.76
C SER A 389 22.00 41.82 26.72
N LEU A 390 21.02 41.29 25.99
CA LEU A 390 20.66 39.88 25.98
C LEU A 390 20.47 39.31 27.40
N GLY A 391 19.85 40.11 28.27
CA GLY A 391 19.60 39.80 29.69
C GLY A 391 20.80 39.93 30.63
N ALA A 392 21.96 40.42 30.16
CA ALA A 392 23.17 40.50 30.98
C ALA A 392 23.21 41.72 31.92
N VAL A 393 22.44 42.77 31.64
CA VAL A 393 22.50 44.05 32.39
C VAL A 393 21.15 44.35 33.05
N SER A 394 21.20 44.67 34.35
CA SER A 394 20.02 45.04 35.15
C SER A 394 19.84 46.56 35.23
N PHE A 395 18.64 47.03 34.92
CA PHE A 395 18.24 48.44 35.08
C PHE A 395 18.40 48.93 36.52
N ASP A 396 18.03 48.12 37.51
CA ASP A 396 18.10 48.51 38.92
C ASP A 396 19.54 48.73 39.39
N THR A 397 20.51 48.07 38.75
CA THR A 397 21.94 48.32 38.99
C THR A 397 22.34 49.72 38.51
N ILE A 398 21.87 50.14 37.33
CA ILE A 398 22.13 51.49 36.78
C ILE A 398 21.54 52.56 37.72
N VAL A 399 20.28 52.40 38.13
CA VAL A 399 19.62 53.31 39.08
C VAL A 399 20.39 53.40 40.39
N SER A 400 20.87 52.27 40.92
CA SER A 400 21.63 52.22 42.17
C SER A 400 22.99 52.94 42.06
N GLU A 401 23.69 52.77 40.95
CA GLU A 401 24.96 53.45 40.67
C GLU A 401 24.78 54.97 40.58
N MET A 402 23.78 55.45 39.83
CA MET A 402 23.50 56.88 39.70
C MET A 402 23.12 57.51 41.04
N LYS A 403 22.28 56.83 41.85
CA LYS A 403 21.93 57.29 43.21
C LYS A 403 23.16 57.38 44.11
N ALA A 404 24.03 56.37 44.07
CA ALA A 404 25.26 56.37 44.87
C ALA A 404 26.22 57.50 44.47
N ALA A 405 26.30 57.82 43.18
CA ALA A 405 27.09 58.95 42.67
C ALA A 405 26.41 60.32 42.89
N ASN A 406 25.09 60.35 43.12
CA ASN A 406 24.26 61.56 43.12
C ASN A 406 24.46 62.42 41.85
N ALA A 407 24.65 61.71 40.73
CA ALA A 407 24.95 62.24 39.41
C ALA A 407 24.40 61.27 38.34
N PRO A 408 24.12 61.72 37.11
CA PRO A 408 23.66 60.87 36.01
C PRO A 408 24.82 60.04 35.42
N GLU A 409 25.57 59.37 36.28
CA GLU A 409 26.77 58.59 35.94
C GLU A 409 26.58 57.13 36.35
N SER A 410 26.82 56.21 35.42
CA SER A 410 26.79 54.77 35.66
C SER A 410 27.85 54.07 34.81
N LYS A 411 28.65 53.21 35.46
CA LYS A 411 29.64 52.35 34.78
C LYS A 411 29.00 51.15 34.09
N THR A 412 27.77 50.81 34.47
CA THR A 412 27.03 49.67 33.95
C THR A 412 26.19 50.04 32.73
N LEU A 413 25.78 51.30 32.59
CA LEU A 413 24.95 51.80 31.49
C LEU A 413 25.47 51.40 30.10
N PHE A 414 26.77 51.63 29.83
CA PHE A 414 27.38 51.39 28.52
C PHE A 414 27.75 49.93 28.26
N LYS A 415 27.58 49.01 29.22
CA LYS A 415 27.89 47.58 29.00
C LYS A 415 26.99 46.92 27.97
N ALA A 416 25.78 47.44 27.78
CA ALA A 416 24.85 46.94 26.78
C ALA A 416 25.33 47.23 25.35
N ASP A 417 26.16 48.26 25.14
CA ASP A 417 26.63 48.68 23.82
C ASP A 417 27.47 47.59 23.14
N ASP A 418 28.46 47.05 23.85
CA ASP A 418 29.34 46.01 23.34
C ASP A 418 28.58 44.70 23.06
N ILE A 419 27.57 44.39 23.88
CA ILE A 419 26.74 43.20 23.71
C ILE A 419 25.83 43.37 22.49
N PHE A 420 25.16 44.51 22.36
CA PHE A 420 24.28 44.83 21.25
C PHE A 420 25.05 44.82 19.92
N ALA A 421 26.19 45.52 19.86
CA ALA A 421 27.07 45.53 18.70
C ALA A 421 27.64 44.15 18.41
N GLY A 422 28.09 43.42 19.44
CA GLY A 422 28.66 42.08 19.31
C GLY A 422 27.65 41.04 18.82
N ALA A 423 26.36 41.23 19.10
CA ALA A 423 25.29 40.34 18.65
C ALA A 423 24.94 40.55 17.18
N LEU A 424 25.03 41.79 16.68
CA LEU A 424 24.62 42.15 15.32
C LEU A 424 25.80 42.17 14.33
N ALA A 425 26.93 42.76 14.70
CA ALA A 425 28.01 43.04 13.77
C ALA A 425 28.57 41.81 13.02
N PRO A 426 28.72 40.63 13.64
CA PRO A 426 29.21 39.44 12.94
C PRO A 426 28.25 38.89 11.87
N THR A 427 26.96 39.22 11.94
CA THR A 427 25.94 38.69 11.02
C THR A 427 25.64 39.63 9.86
N VAL A 428 26.16 40.87 9.90
CA VAL A 428 26.00 41.85 8.82
C VAL A 428 26.80 41.40 7.59
N LYS A 429 26.14 41.34 6.44
CA LYS A 429 26.75 40.96 5.15
C LYS A 429 26.31 41.90 4.04
N PRO A 430 27.18 42.21 3.06
CA PRO A 430 26.76 42.91 1.84
C PRO A 430 25.81 42.01 1.02
N LEU A 431 24.84 42.64 0.36
CA LEU A 431 23.93 41.99 -0.60
C LEU A 431 24.41 42.08 -2.04
#